data_AF-A0A6V7LR10-F1
#
_entry.id   AF-A0A6V7LR10-F1
#
_cell.length_a   1.000
_cell.length_b   1.000
_cell.length_c   1.000
_cell.angle_alpha   90.00
_cell.angle_beta   90.00
_cell.angle_gamma   90.00
#
_symmetry.space_group_name_H-M   'P 1'
#
loop_
_entity.id
_entity.type
_entity.pdbx_description
1 polymer ?
#
loop_
_entity_poly.entity_id
_entity_poly.type
_entity_poly.pdbx_seq_one_letter_code
_entity_poly.pdbx_strand_id
1 'polypeptide(L)' 'QKNVDLETYQKFIEELAKSKGIDPKIIRDKLTNCGAPGLSNVT' A
#
# COMPACT_ATOMS: atom_id res chain seq x y z
N GLN A 1 -0.13 -21.15 -3.84
CA GLN A 1 0.35 -19.91 -3.18
C GLN A 1 0.67 -18.90 -4.28
N LYS A 2 -0.19 -17.90 -4.51
CA LYS A 2 0.05 -16.89 -5.55
C LYS A 2 0.98 -15.83 -4.96
N ASN A 3 2.29 -16.00 -5.20
CA ASN A 3 3.29 -15.05 -4.73
C ASN A 3 3.19 -13.78 -5.59
N VAL A 4 3.11 -12.63 -4.95
CA VAL A 4 3.17 -11.35 -5.67
C VAL A 4 4.64 -10.99 -5.72
N ASP A 5 5.25 -11.10 -6.90
CA ASP A 5 6.61 -10.62 -7.12
C ASP A 5 6.70 -9.13 -6.77
N LEU A 6 7.85 -8.72 -6.24
CA LEU A 6 8.11 -7.33 -5.83
C LEU A 6 7.84 -6.34 -6.97
N GLU A 7 8.11 -6.74 -8.22
CA GLU A 7 7.82 -5.92 -9.40
C GLU A 7 6.31 -5.71 -9.60
N THR A 8 5.51 -6.74 -9.37
CA THR A 8 4.04 -6.66 -9.47
C THR A 8 3.47 -5.80 -8.35
N TYR A 9 4.02 -5.93 -7.14
CA TYR A 9 3.67 -5.05 -6.02
C TYR A 9 4.02 -3.59 -6.32
N GLN A 10 5.20 -3.32 -6.90
CA GLN A 10 5.61 -1.97 -7.29
C GLN A 10 4.64 -1.36 -8.32
N LYS A 11 4.30 -2.10 -9.38
CA LYS A 11 3.33 -1.64 -10.39
C LYS A 11 1.96 -1.36 -9.78
N PHE A 12 1.48 -2.22 -8.89
CA PHE A 12 0.23 -2.00 -8.15
C PHE A 12 0.24 -0.68 -7.37
N ILE A 13 1.33 -0.39 -6.65
CA ILE A 13 1.47 0.87 -5.89
C ILE A 13 1.45 2.08 -6.83
N GLU A 14 2.12 2.00 -7.97
CA GLU A 14 2.15 3.08 -8.97
C GLU A 14 0.79 3.32 -9.62
N GLU A 15 0.05 2.26 -9.94
CA GLU A 15 -1.31 2.38 -10.49
C GLU A 15 -2.28 2.93 -9.45
N LEU A 16 -2.17 2.49 -8.20
CA LEU A 16 -2.98 3.01 -7.09
C LEU A 16 -2.69 4.50 -6.83
N ALA A 17 -1.42 4.89 -6.90
CA ALA A 17 -0.96 6.27 -6.78
C ALA A 17 -1.54 7.15 -7.90
N LYS A 18 -1.45 6.68 -9.16
CA LYS A 18 -2.02 7.36 -10.34
C LYS A 18 -3.54 7.50 -10.23
N SER A 19 -4.25 6.44 -9.85
CA SER A 19 -5.71 6.44 -9.70
C SER A 19 -6.19 7.43 -8.65
N LYS A 20 -5.41 7.62 -7.56
CA LYS A 20 -5.76 8.52 -6.47
C LYS A 20 -5.12 9.91 -6.58
N GLY A 21 -4.27 10.15 -7.59
CA GLY A 21 -3.56 11.41 -7.78
C GLY A 21 -2.64 11.79 -6.62
N ILE A 22 -2.04 10.79 -5.95
CA ILE A 22 -1.17 10.99 -4.77
C ILE A 22 0.16 10.29 -4.99
N ASP A 23 1.19 10.80 -4.34
CA ASP A 23 2.55 10.29 -4.48
C ASP A 23 2.65 8.81 -4.02
N PRO A 24 3.31 7.93 -4.80
CA PRO A 24 3.44 6.51 -4.46
C PRO A 24 4.14 6.26 -3.12
N LYS A 25 4.97 7.20 -2.63
CA LYS A 25 5.62 7.12 -1.33
C LYS A 25 4.60 7.26 -0.19
N ILE A 26 3.59 8.11 -0.35
CA ILE A 26 2.46 8.27 0.59
C ILE A 26 1.60 7.00 0.62
N ILE A 27 1.39 6.37 -0.54
CA ILE A 27 0.68 5.08 -0.61
C ILE A 27 1.44 4.00 0.16
N ARG A 28 2.76 3.88 -0.08
CA ARG A 28 3.59 2.90 0.65
C ARG A 28 3.52 3.12 2.15
N ASP A 29 3.74 4.36 2.57
CA ASP A 29 3.70 4.76 3.98
C ASP A 29 2.38 4.33 4.63
N LYS A 30 1.24 4.64 4.01
CA LYS A 30 -0.08 4.22 4.50
C LYS A 30 -0.25 2.71 4.60
N LEU A 31 0.22 1.96 3.61
CA LEU A 31 0.08 0.50 3.59
C LEU A 31 1.01 -0.19 4.60
N THR A 32 2.20 0.37 4.83
CA THR A 32 3.14 -0.14 5.84
C THR A 32 2.80 0.33 7.25
N ASN A 33 2.15 1.49 7.39
CA ASN A 33 1.74 2.08 8.66
C ASN A 33 0.30 1.72 9.05
N CYS A 34 -0.26 0.64 8.51
CA CYS A 34 -1.61 0.19 8.87
C CYS A 34 -1.73 -0.38 10.29
N GLY A 35 -0.66 -0.36 11.10
CA GLY A 35 -0.62 -0.95 12.43
C GLY A 35 -0.76 -2.47 12.38
N ALA A 36 -0.50 -3.14 13.51
CA ALA A 36 -0.82 -4.55 13.60
C ALA A 36 -2.35 -4.74 13.48
N PRO A 37 -2.83 -5.68 12.64
CA PRO A 37 -4.25 -5.97 12.55
C PRO A 37 -4.79 -6.34 13.94
N GLY A 38 -5.78 -5.58 14.43
CA GLY A 38 -6.33 -5.69 15.79
C GLY A 38 -5.86 -4.62 16.79
N LEU A 39 -4.90 -3.75 16.42
CA LEU A 39 -4.40 -2.64 17.25
C LEU A 39 -4.71 -1.25 16.68
N SER A 40 -5.33 -1.19 15.50
CA SER A 40 -5.72 0.08 14.87
C SER A 40 -6.98 0.63 15.54
N ASN A 41 -6.79 1.35 16.65
CA ASN A 41 -7.81 2.16 17.31
C ASN A 41 -8.14 3.39 16.44
N VAL A 42 -8.72 3.19 15.27
CA VAL A 42 -9.49 4.26 14.62
C VAL A 42 -10.85 4.27 15.32
N THR A 43 -10.99 5.18 16.30
CA THR A 43 -12.30 5.58 16.86
C THR A 43 -12.94 6.59 15.93
#